data_AF-A0A356NJJ6-F1
#
_entry.id   AF-A0A356NJJ6-F1
#
_cell.length_a   1.000
_cell.length_b   1.000
_cell.length_c   1.000
_cell.angle_alpha   90.00
_cell.angle_beta   90.00
_cell.angle_gamma   90.00
#
_symmetry.space_group_name_H-M   'P 1'
#
loop_
_entity.id
_entity.type
_entity.pdbx_description
1 polymer ?
#
loop_
_entity_poly.entity_id
_entity_poly.type
_entity_poly.pdbx_seq_one_letter_code
_entity_poly.pdbx_strand_id
1 'polypeptide(L)'
;KAKRPFTVGHPDFAITQLPARDATASGSIKRSNRFPNDSYFTEWISTEDHLTWSIEVLKQGTFDVVIHQSCAPEDLNALMQLEFNGSRLRARYSKVWNPPLRGGEHDRVKRQESYVKDFKPFKMGRIKLKKGRGPLRFKAMDLPGNKAPEFRLMELIRISD
;
A
#
# COMPACT_ATOMS: atom_id res chain seq x y z
N LYS A 1 22.39 -11.35 8.66
CA LYS A 1 21.27 -11.49 9.62
C LYS A 1 19.98 -11.72 8.83
N ALA A 2 19.22 -12.78 9.10
CA ALA A 2 17.92 -12.97 8.45
C ALA A 2 16.95 -11.88 8.93
N LYS A 3 16.36 -11.12 8.01
CA LYS A 3 15.42 -10.04 8.34
C LYS A 3 14.14 -10.69 8.89
N ARG A 4 13.73 -10.30 10.11
CA ARG A 4 12.50 -10.77 10.75
C ARG A 4 11.29 -10.41 9.87
N PRO A 5 10.39 -11.36 9.54
CA PRO A 5 9.20 -11.04 8.76
C PRO A 5 8.19 -10.23 9.60
N PHE A 6 7.32 -9.48 8.92
CA PHE A 6 6.15 -8.87 9.54
C PHE A 6 5.07 -9.93 9.76
N THR A 7 4.56 -10.03 10.98
CA THR A 7 3.49 -10.97 11.29
C THR A 7 2.14 -10.42 10.86
N VAL A 8 1.36 -11.23 10.13
CA VAL A 8 0.02 -10.91 9.65
C VAL A 8 -0.97 -11.91 10.21
N GLY A 9 -2.17 -11.43 10.59
CA GLY A 9 -3.26 -12.29 11.03
C GLY A 9 -2.98 -12.96 12.38
N HIS A 10 -2.54 -12.19 13.37
CA HIS A 10 -2.42 -12.67 14.75
C HIS A 10 -3.79 -13.16 15.27
N PRO A 11 -3.90 -14.26 16.03
CA PRO A 11 -5.19 -14.74 16.55
C PRO A 11 -5.97 -13.68 17.34
N ASP A 12 -5.26 -12.89 18.15
CA ASP A 12 -5.88 -11.91 19.06
C ASP A 12 -6.15 -10.54 18.42
N PHE A 13 -5.69 -10.29 17.19
CA PHE A 13 -5.86 -9.00 16.51
C PHE A 13 -6.49 -9.20 15.13
N ALA A 14 -7.65 -8.57 14.92
CA ALA A 14 -8.34 -8.64 13.63
C ALA A 14 -7.62 -7.86 12.53
N ILE A 15 -6.95 -6.75 12.86
CA ILE A 15 -6.36 -5.83 11.89
C ILE A 15 -4.84 -5.94 11.94
N THR A 16 -4.21 -6.05 10.76
CA THR A 16 -2.77 -5.83 10.59
C THR A 16 -2.54 -4.66 9.65
N GLN A 17 -1.76 -3.68 10.10
CA GLN A 17 -1.38 -2.51 9.31
C GLN A 17 0.01 -2.70 8.69
N LEU A 18 0.11 -2.44 7.39
CA LEU A 18 1.32 -2.49 6.59
C LEU A 18 1.57 -1.10 5.96
N PRO A 19 2.15 -0.16 6.73
CA PRO A 19 2.38 1.19 6.25
C PRO A 19 3.50 1.25 5.20
N ALA A 20 3.53 2.32 4.42
CA ALA A 20 4.56 2.55 3.40
C ALA A 20 5.99 2.52 3.96
N ARG A 21 6.21 2.86 5.23
CA ARG A 21 7.55 2.78 5.86
C ARG A 21 8.13 1.37 5.91
N ASP A 22 7.27 0.35 5.91
CA ASP A 22 7.66 -1.05 6.11
C ASP A 22 7.83 -1.80 4.77
N ALA A 23 7.38 -1.20 3.67
CA ALA A 23 7.52 -1.78 2.33
C ALA A 23 8.89 -1.49 1.72
N THR A 24 9.37 -2.45 0.94
CA THR A 24 10.47 -2.25 -0.01
C THR A 24 9.88 -1.91 -1.37
N ALA A 25 10.23 -0.74 -1.91
CA ALA A 25 9.87 -0.34 -3.26
C ALA A 25 10.87 -0.88 -4.29
N SER A 26 10.39 -1.17 -5.49
CA SER A 26 11.18 -1.61 -6.64
C SER A 26 10.81 -0.79 -7.87
N GLY A 27 11.79 -0.62 -8.77
CA GLY A 27 11.63 0.15 -10.00
C GLY A 27 11.62 1.66 -9.74
N SER A 28 10.66 2.36 -10.33
CA SER A 28 10.60 3.83 -10.34
C SER A 28 9.93 4.42 -9.09
N ILE A 29 9.29 3.58 -8.26
CA ILE A 29 8.54 4.05 -7.08
C ILE A 29 9.45 4.83 -6.15
N LYS A 30 9.04 6.06 -5.84
CA LYS A 30 9.73 6.94 -4.89
C LYS A 30 8.93 7.12 -3.63
N ARG A 31 9.66 7.22 -2.51
CA ARG A 31 9.11 7.69 -1.24
C ARG A 31 9.03 9.20 -1.26
N SER A 32 7.93 9.78 -0.80
CA SER A 32 7.70 11.23 -0.80
C SER A 32 8.69 12.02 0.05
N ASN A 33 9.35 11.37 1.02
CA ASN A 33 10.41 11.96 1.84
C ASN A 33 11.42 10.87 2.25
N ARG A 34 12.67 11.25 2.53
CA ARG A 34 13.68 10.34 3.11
C ARG A 34 13.32 9.88 4.53
N PHE A 35 12.63 10.73 5.29
CA PHE A 35 12.19 10.41 6.63
C PHE A 35 10.92 9.55 6.55
N PRO A 36 10.89 8.37 7.19
CA PRO A 36 9.80 7.42 7.01
C PRO A 36 8.49 7.89 7.65
N ASN A 37 8.58 8.76 8.66
CA ASN A 37 7.44 9.31 9.36
C ASN A 37 6.61 10.17 8.40
N ASP A 38 5.33 9.82 8.33
CA ASP A 38 4.36 10.39 7.40
C ASP A 38 4.65 10.32 5.89
N SER A 39 5.60 9.48 5.49
CA SER A 39 5.92 9.28 4.07
C SER A 39 4.96 8.31 3.35
N TYR A 40 4.80 8.50 2.05
CA TYR A 40 4.01 7.64 1.17
C TYR A 40 4.78 7.32 -0.10
N PHE A 41 4.27 6.41 -0.93
CA PHE A 41 4.85 6.07 -2.22
C PHE A 41 4.13 6.75 -3.37
N THR A 42 4.92 7.23 -4.32
CA THR A 42 4.51 7.91 -5.55
C THR A 42 5.41 7.47 -6.70
N GLU A 43 5.27 8.08 -7.88
CA GLU A 43 6.05 7.77 -9.10
C GLU A 43 5.99 6.29 -9.50
N TRP A 44 4.81 5.69 -9.34
CA TRP A 44 4.53 4.34 -9.78
C TRP A 44 4.21 4.33 -11.28
N ILE A 45 5.21 4.34 -12.16
CA ILE A 45 5.03 4.61 -13.59
C ILE A 45 5.13 3.37 -14.49
N SER A 46 5.44 2.20 -13.93
CA SER A 46 5.55 0.94 -14.67
C SER A 46 4.75 -0.20 -14.04
N THR A 47 4.28 -1.14 -14.87
CA THR A 47 3.64 -2.40 -14.42
C THR A 47 4.64 -3.41 -13.83
N GLU A 48 5.94 -3.14 -13.96
CA GLU A 48 7.02 -3.89 -13.29
C GLU A 48 7.36 -3.33 -11.91
N ASP A 49 6.98 -2.08 -11.65
CA ASP A 49 7.14 -1.47 -10.33
C ASP A 49 6.26 -2.18 -9.31
N HIS A 50 6.78 -2.42 -8.11
CA HIS A 50 6.06 -3.12 -7.06
C HIS A 50 6.52 -2.76 -5.65
N LEU A 51 5.59 -2.89 -4.71
CA LEU A 51 5.87 -2.84 -3.28
C LEU A 51 5.91 -4.26 -2.70
N THR A 52 6.89 -4.53 -1.84
CA THR A 52 7.05 -5.83 -1.19
C THR A 52 7.16 -5.72 0.32
N TRP A 53 6.43 -6.58 1.02
CA TRP A 53 6.63 -6.88 2.44
C TRP A 53 7.03 -8.34 2.60
N SER A 54 8.07 -8.62 3.38
CA SER A 54 8.35 -10.00 3.82
C SER A 54 7.46 -10.31 5.01
N ILE A 55 6.38 -11.06 4.80
CA ILE A 55 5.40 -11.36 5.84
C ILE A 55 5.42 -12.82 6.27
N GLU A 56 4.87 -13.07 7.45
CA GLU A 56 4.50 -14.39 7.96
C GLU A 56 3.04 -14.35 8.41
N VAL A 57 2.18 -15.10 7.74
CA VAL A 57 0.78 -15.25 8.10
C VAL A 57 0.71 -16.26 9.24
N LEU A 58 0.39 -15.79 10.45
CA LEU A 58 0.36 -16.61 11.68
C LEU A 58 -0.89 -17.51 11.72
N LYS A 59 -2.04 -16.92 11.40
CA LYS A 59 -3.32 -17.61 11.25
C LYS A 59 -3.85 -17.38 9.84
N GLN A 60 -4.14 -18.48 9.15
CA GLN A 60 -4.80 -18.42 7.84
C GLN A 60 -6.20 -17.82 7.96
N GLY A 61 -6.75 -17.36 6.84
CA GLY A 61 -8.13 -16.90 6.80
C GLY A 61 -8.44 -16.08 5.56
N THR A 62 -9.65 -15.53 5.54
CA THR A 62 -10.05 -14.50 4.57
C THR A 62 -9.84 -13.13 5.19
N PHE A 63 -9.22 -12.23 4.43
CA PHE A 63 -8.90 -10.87 4.85
C PHE A 63 -9.57 -9.87 3.92
N ASP A 64 -10.29 -8.90 4.47
CA ASP A 64 -10.61 -7.67 3.75
C ASP A 64 -9.32 -6.84 3.60
N VAL A 65 -9.08 -6.37 2.38
CA VAL A 65 -7.91 -5.56 2.01
C VAL A 65 -8.36 -4.13 1.78
N VAL A 66 -7.83 -3.21 2.58
CA VAL A 66 -8.08 -1.77 2.45
C VAL A 66 -6.77 -1.04 2.15
N ILE A 67 -6.77 -0.23 1.10
CA ILE A 67 -5.62 0.59 0.72
C ILE A 67 -5.93 2.06 0.97
N HIS A 68 -5.11 2.75 1.74
CA HIS A 68 -5.18 4.19 1.91
C HIS A 68 -4.38 4.86 0.79
N GLN A 69 -5.10 5.58 -0.08
CA GLN A 69 -4.63 5.96 -1.41
C GLN A 69 -5.04 7.38 -1.82
N SER A 70 -4.32 7.93 -2.80
CA SER A 70 -4.68 9.16 -3.53
C SER A 70 -4.61 8.88 -5.03
N CYS A 71 -5.70 9.11 -5.75
CA CYS A 71 -5.89 8.84 -7.17
C CYS A 71 -6.24 10.13 -7.90
N ALA A 72 -5.36 10.58 -8.78
CA ALA A 72 -5.63 11.69 -9.69
C ALA A 72 -6.67 11.28 -10.76
N PRO A 73 -7.42 12.24 -11.33
CA PRO A 73 -8.39 11.94 -12.38
C PRO A 73 -7.82 11.12 -13.54
N GLU A 74 -6.58 11.40 -13.93
CA GLU A 74 -5.88 10.76 -15.05
C GLU A 74 -5.49 9.31 -14.73
N ASP A 75 -5.28 9.00 -13.45
CA ASP A 75 -4.85 7.68 -12.97
C ASP A 75 -6.05 6.79 -12.57
N LEU A 76 -7.29 7.26 -12.79
CA LEU A 76 -8.52 6.49 -12.52
C LEU A 76 -8.56 5.20 -13.35
N ASN A 77 -9.23 4.17 -12.84
CA ASN A 77 -9.31 2.83 -13.44
C ASN A 77 -8.01 2.02 -13.46
N ALA A 78 -6.91 2.52 -12.89
CA ALA A 78 -5.70 1.73 -12.69
C ALA A 78 -6.02 0.38 -12.02
N LEU A 79 -5.53 -0.72 -12.60
CA LEU A 79 -5.75 -2.07 -12.10
C LEU A 79 -4.61 -2.46 -11.16
N MET A 80 -4.93 -2.74 -9.91
CA MET A 80 -3.95 -3.19 -8.92
C MET A 80 -4.09 -4.67 -8.63
N GLN A 81 -2.99 -5.33 -8.30
CA GLN A 81 -2.92 -6.72 -7.85
C GLN A 81 -2.17 -6.82 -6.52
N LEU A 82 -2.74 -7.56 -5.57
CA LEU A 82 -2.06 -8.07 -4.38
C LEU A 82 -1.83 -9.56 -4.55
N GLU A 83 -0.62 -10.04 -4.23
CA GLU A 83 -0.24 -11.44 -4.37
C GLU A 83 0.57 -11.94 -3.17
N PHE A 84 0.24 -13.14 -2.70
CA PHE A 84 0.98 -13.85 -1.66
C PHE A 84 0.86 -15.37 -1.85
N ASN A 85 1.99 -16.07 -2.02
CA ASN A 85 2.05 -17.54 -2.11
C ASN A 85 0.97 -18.16 -3.02
N GLY A 86 0.75 -17.56 -4.20
CA GLY A 86 -0.23 -18.00 -5.21
C GLY A 86 -1.64 -17.43 -5.03
N SER A 87 -2.01 -16.90 -3.86
CA SER A 87 -3.25 -16.13 -3.69
C SER A 87 -3.14 -14.77 -4.39
N ARG A 88 -4.19 -14.37 -5.11
CA ARG A 88 -4.25 -13.11 -5.84
C ARG A 88 -5.57 -12.38 -5.60
N LEU A 89 -5.50 -11.06 -5.48
CA LEU A 89 -6.64 -10.16 -5.47
C LEU A 89 -6.37 -9.04 -6.46
N ARG A 90 -7.35 -8.73 -7.32
CA ARG A 90 -7.27 -7.62 -8.29
C ARG A 90 -8.46 -6.70 -8.12
N ALA A 91 -8.22 -5.39 -8.25
CA ALA A 91 -9.29 -4.40 -8.27
C ALA A 91 -8.87 -3.14 -9.02
N ARG A 92 -9.84 -2.45 -9.62
CA ARG A 92 -9.64 -1.13 -10.23
C ARG A 92 -10.02 -0.03 -9.26
N TYR A 93 -9.25 1.06 -9.26
CA TYR A 93 -9.66 2.27 -8.57
C TYR A 93 -10.87 2.89 -9.27
N SER A 94 -11.93 3.12 -8.52
CA SER A 94 -13.24 3.54 -9.04
C SER A 94 -13.64 4.97 -8.64
N LYS A 95 -12.83 5.65 -7.83
CA LYS A 95 -13.11 7.02 -7.36
C LYS A 95 -11.84 7.86 -7.37
N VAL A 96 -11.98 9.06 -7.92
CA VAL A 96 -10.95 10.10 -7.87
C VAL A 96 -10.84 10.63 -6.44
N TRP A 97 -9.62 10.86 -5.99
CA TRP A 97 -9.31 11.54 -4.75
C TRP A 97 -7.86 12.04 -4.80
N ASN A 98 -7.65 13.33 -5.07
CA ASN A 98 -6.32 13.91 -5.18
C ASN A 98 -6.23 15.25 -4.45
N PRO A 99 -6.22 15.24 -3.10
CA PRO A 99 -6.11 16.47 -2.34
C PRO A 99 -4.71 17.07 -2.45
N PRO A 100 -4.59 18.40 -2.33
CA PRO A 100 -3.28 19.05 -2.29
C PRO A 100 -2.51 18.64 -1.03
N LEU A 101 -1.19 18.80 -1.10
CA LEU A 101 -0.33 18.70 0.09
C LEU A 101 -0.62 19.85 1.05
N ARG A 102 -0.54 19.56 2.35
CA ARG A 102 -0.75 20.49 3.44
C ARG A 102 0.36 20.40 4.49
N GLY A 103 0.38 21.36 5.39
CA GLY A 103 1.23 21.41 6.57
C GLY A 103 2.30 22.50 6.49
N GLY A 104 2.62 23.00 5.30
CA GLY A 104 3.64 24.06 5.09
C GLY A 104 3.12 25.49 5.21
N GLU A 105 1.83 25.69 5.49
CA GLU A 105 1.15 27.00 5.46
C GLU A 105 1.70 27.99 6.50
N HIS A 106 2.35 27.47 7.55
CA HIS A 106 2.96 28.26 8.62
C HIS A 106 4.49 28.10 8.70
N ASP A 107 5.11 27.53 7.66
CA ASP A 107 6.56 27.41 7.60
C ASP A 107 7.24 28.77 7.50
N ARG A 108 8.15 29.03 8.44
CA ARG A 108 9.06 30.18 8.40
C ARG A 108 10.33 29.87 7.59
N VAL A 109 10.67 28.60 7.46
CA VAL A 109 11.80 28.09 6.68
C VAL A 109 11.37 26.81 5.98
N LYS A 110 12.05 26.47 4.88
CA LYS A 110 11.79 25.21 4.16
C LYS A 110 12.07 24.02 5.08
N ARG A 111 11.01 23.28 5.42
CA ARG A 111 11.12 22.06 6.26
C ARG A 111 11.77 20.91 5.51
N GLN A 112 12.35 19.98 6.28
CA GLN A 112 12.90 18.73 5.75
C GLN A 112 11.97 17.54 5.97
N GLU A 113 11.02 17.69 6.88
CA GLU A 113 9.98 16.76 7.26
C GLU A 113 8.93 16.59 6.15
N SER A 114 8.10 15.55 6.26
CA SER A 114 7.02 15.26 5.30
C SER A 114 5.94 16.34 5.34
N TYR A 115 5.41 16.69 4.17
CA TYR A 115 4.10 17.32 4.05
C TYR A 115 3.01 16.25 4.17
N VAL A 116 1.82 16.68 4.60
CA VAL A 116 0.69 15.79 4.83
C VAL A 116 -0.19 15.76 3.58
N LYS A 117 -0.62 14.57 3.18
CA LYS A 117 -1.69 14.38 2.20
C LYS A 117 -2.83 13.62 2.87
N ASP A 118 -4.06 14.00 2.58
CA ASP A 118 -5.25 13.30 3.09
C ASP A 118 -5.51 12.07 2.21
N PHE A 119 -5.30 10.86 2.73
CA PHE A 119 -5.51 9.61 1.99
C PHE A 119 -6.89 9.03 2.30
N LYS A 120 -7.57 8.48 1.28
CA LYS A 120 -8.87 7.81 1.48
C LYS A 120 -8.78 6.30 1.39
N PRO A 121 -9.61 5.56 2.14
CA PRO A 121 -9.66 4.11 2.06
C PRO A 121 -10.30 3.67 0.75
N PHE A 122 -9.63 2.75 0.07
CA PHE A 122 -10.11 1.98 -1.06
C PHE A 122 -10.26 0.52 -0.64
N LYS A 123 -11.49 0.01 -0.64
CA LYS A 123 -11.78 -1.40 -0.38
C LYS A 123 -11.42 -2.20 -1.61
N MET A 124 -10.23 -2.81 -1.61
CA MET A 124 -9.74 -3.60 -2.73
C MET A 124 -10.49 -4.93 -2.87
N GLY A 125 -10.99 -5.47 -1.77
CA GLY A 125 -11.79 -6.71 -1.74
C GLY A 125 -11.23 -7.71 -0.76
N ARG A 126 -11.46 -9.01 -1.01
CA ARG A 126 -11.11 -10.10 -0.10
C ARG A 126 -10.04 -10.99 -0.67
N ILE A 127 -9.07 -11.35 0.16
CA ILE A 127 -8.02 -12.30 -0.19
C ILE A 127 -7.95 -13.42 0.85
N LYS A 128 -7.83 -14.67 0.38
CA LYS A 128 -7.56 -15.82 1.24
C LYS A 128 -6.05 -15.96 1.42
N LEU A 129 -5.55 -15.87 2.65
CA LEU A 129 -4.13 -16.05 2.94
C LEU A 129 -3.94 -17.35 3.71
N LYS A 130 -3.07 -18.23 3.18
CA LYS A 130 -2.65 -19.44 3.88
C LYS A 130 -1.57 -19.10 4.90
N LYS A 131 -1.52 -19.88 5.98
CA LYS A 131 -0.41 -19.81 6.96
C LYS A 131 0.91 -20.05 6.24
N GLY A 132 1.91 -19.25 6.57
CA GLY A 132 3.25 -19.40 6.00
C GLY A 132 3.98 -18.08 5.81
N ARG A 133 5.24 -18.18 5.39
CA ARG A 133 6.12 -17.05 5.14
C ARG A 133 6.29 -16.80 3.65
N GLY A 134 6.43 -15.54 3.25
CA GLY A 134 6.69 -15.20 1.86
C GLY A 134 6.65 -13.70 1.59
N PRO A 135 6.97 -13.29 0.35
CA PRO A 135 6.77 -11.92 -0.08
C PRO A 135 5.28 -11.66 -0.37
N LEU A 136 4.70 -10.69 0.32
CA LEU A 136 3.45 -10.05 -0.10
C LEU A 136 3.81 -8.97 -1.11
N ARG A 137 3.33 -9.09 -2.35
CA ARG A 137 3.63 -8.16 -3.44
C ARG A 137 2.38 -7.41 -3.85
N PHE A 138 2.48 -6.08 -3.91
CA PHE A 138 1.44 -5.20 -4.42
C PHE A 138 1.95 -4.53 -5.69
N LYS A 139 1.21 -4.66 -6.80
CA LYS A 139 1.61 -4.06 -8.08
C LYS A 139 0.50 -3.53 -8.96
N ALA A 140 0.83 -2.59 -9.84
CA ALA A 140 -0.04 -2.20 -10.94
C ALA A 140 0.02 -3.25 -12.07
N MET A 141 -1.12 -3.53 -12.66
CA MET A 141 -1.28 -4.41 -13.82
C MET A 141 -1.65 -3.64 -15.09
N ASP A 142 -2.20 -2.44 -14.91
CA ASP A 142 -2.71 -1.56 -15.96
C ASP A 142 -2.68 -0.13 -15.44
N LEU A 143 -2.14 0.80 -16.24
CA LEU A 143 -1.94 2.21 -15.93
C LEU A 143 -2.61 3.06 -17.00
N PRO A 144 -3.86 3.52 -16.79
CA PRO A 144 -4.58 4.36 -17.75
C PRO A 144 -3.95 5.74 -17.94
N GLY A 145 -3.37 6.27 -16.85
CA GLY A 145 -2.60 7.50 -16.84
C GLY A 145 -1.09 7.23 -16.86
N ASN A 146 -0.32 8.21 -16.41
CA ASN A 146 1.14 8.12 -16.37
C ASN A 146 1.66 7.39 -15.13
N LYS A 147 0.81 7.16 -14.12
CA LYS A 147 1.20 6.47 -12.88
C LYS A 147 0.03 5.75 -12.20
N ALA A 148 0.36 4.87 -11.27
CA ALA A 148 -0.62 4.29 -10.35
C ALA A 148 -0.95 5.29 -9.23
N PRO A 149 -2.12 5.16 -8.58
CA PRO A 149 -2.44 5.91 -7.38
C PRO A 149 -1.40 5.76 -6.26
N GLU A 150 -1.21 6.84 -5.52
CA GLU A 150 -0.23 6.92 -4.44
C GLU A 150 -0.65 6.02 -3.27
N PHE A 151 0.33 5.40 -2.61
CA PHE A 151 0.11 4.43 -1.55
C PHE A 151 0.64 4.93 -0.20
N ARG A 152 -0.21 4.91 0.84
CA ARG A 152 0.20 5.24 2.22
C ARG A 152 0.22 4.03 3.15
N LEU A 153 -0.84 3.23 3.13
CA LEU A 153 -1.07 2.15 4.09
C LEU A 153 -1.93 1.06 3.47
N MET A 154 -1.62 -0.19 3.78
CA MET A 154 -2.52 -1.32 3.59
C MET A 154 -2.99 -1.85 4.94
N GLU A 155 -4.27 -2.16 5.05
CA GLU A 155 -4.85 -2.86 6.18
C GLU A 155 -5.36 -4.22 5.72
N LEU A 156 -4.98 -5.26 6.48
CA LEU A 156 -5.48 -6.61 6.32
C LEU A 156 -6.37 -6.92 7.52
N ILE A 157 -7.67 -7.05 7.30
CA ILE A 157 -8.67 -7.24 8.33
C ILE A 157 -9.20 -8.66 8.23
N ARG A 158 -8.86 -9.54 9.17
CA ARG A 158 -9.34 -10.93 9.16
C ARG A 158 -10.83 -10.98 9.47
N ILE A 159 -11.60 -11.60 8.58
CA ILE A 159 -13.07 -11.72 8.70
C ILE A 159 -13.53 -13.15 9.02
N SER A 160 -12.75 -14.16 8.61
CA SER A 160 -13.01 -15.57 8.91
C SER A 160 -11.73 -16.37 8.82
N ASP A 161 -11.76 -17.58 9.37
CA ASP A 161 -10.75 -18.61 9.14
C ASP A 161 -10.96 -19.31 7.77
#